data_AF-A0A1I6R1T2-F1
#
_entry.id   AF-A0A1I6R1T2-F1
#
_cell.length_a   1.000
_cell.length_b   1.000
_cell.length_c   1.000
_cell.angle_alpha   90.00
_cell.angle_beta   90.00
_cell.angle_gamma   90.00
#
_symmetry.space_group_name_H-M   'P 1'
#
loop_
_entity.id
_entity.type
_entity.pdbx_description
1 polymer ?
#
loop_
_entity_poly.entity_id
_entity_poly.type
_entity_poly.pdbx_seq_one_letter_code
_entity_poly.pdbx_strand_id
1 'polypeptide(L)' 'MSKTSGMKVVQQLMLGFYLLGLIAFLIVGDLSTTMNKVILGLFVVLIVRESMRYYMHYIKPNKIVNEETASDEASSTDKK' A
#
# COMPACT_ATOMS: atom_id res chain seq x y z
N MET A 1 12.66 -22.25 -3.21
CA MET A 1 11.38 -22.38 -2.47
C MET A 1 10.93 -20.99 -2.03
N SER A 2 10.14 -20.31 -2.88
CA SER A 2 9.74 -18.90 -2.73
C SER A 2 8.62 -18.75 -1.68
N LYS A 3 8.99 -18.53 -0.42
CA LYS A 3 8.01 -18.30 0.67
C LYS A 3 7.38 -16.89 0.64
N THR A 4 7.85 -16.00 -0.23
CA THR A 4 7.47 -14.57 -0.24
C THR A 4 6.21 -14.29 -1.07
N SER A 5 5.81 -15.18 -1.98
CA SER A 5 4.69 -14.92 -2.90
C SER A 5 3.31 -14.92 -2.21
N GLY A 6 3.11 -15.82 -1.23
CA GLY A 6 1.83 -15.96 -0.53
C GLY A 6 1.47 -14.74 0.33
N MET A 7 2.46 -14.08 0.94
CA MET A 7 2.22 -12.90 1.79
C MET A 7 1.57 -11.74 1.02
N LYS A 8 1.92 -11.53 -0.25
CA LYS A 8 1.34 -10.47 -1.08
C LYS A 8 -0.14 -10.70 -1.37
N VAL A 9 -0.50 -11.95 -1.68
CA VAL A 9 -1.88 -12.35 -1.97
C VAL A 9 -2.74 -12.22 -0.72
N VAL A 10 -2.25 -12.70 0.43
CA VAL A 10 -2.96 -12.58 1.71
C VAL A 10 -3.15 -11.11 2.08
N GLN A 11 -2.17 -10.25 1.79
CA GLN A 11 -2.26 -8.82 2.08
C GLN A 11 -3.29 -8.10 1.17
N GLN A 12 -3.34 -8.43 -0.12
CA GLN A 12 -4.40 -7.94 -1.02
C GLN A 12 -5.78 -8.44 -0.60
N LEU A 13 -5.89 -9.70 -0.17
CA LEU A 13 -7.14 -10.28 0.31
C LEU A 13 -7.63 -9.58 1.59
N MET A 14 -6.73 -9.35 2.55
CA MET A 14 -7.01 -8.58 3.77
C MET A 14 -7.48 -7.17 3.46
N LEU A 15 -6.81 -6.46 2.54
CA LEU A 15 -7.20 -5.11 2.14
C LEU A 15 -8.59 -5.09 1.49
N GLY A 16 -8.88 -6.07 0.62
CA GLY A 16 -10.21 -6.24 0.04
C GLY A 16 -11.28 -6.51 1.09
N PHE A 17 -10.99 -7.35 2.08
CA PHE A 17 -11.90 -7.66 3.18
C PHE A 17 -12.18 -6.43 4.06
N TYR A 18 -11.17 -5.60 4.32
CA TYR A 18 -11.35 -4.34 5.04
C TYR A 18 -12.22 -3.34 4.27
N LEU A 19 -12.02 -3.21 2.95
CA LEU A 19 -12.89 -2.37 2.11
C LEU A 19 -14.33 -2.89 2.11
N LEU A 20 -14.51 -4.20 1.98
CA LEU A 20 -15.82 -4.83 1.97
C LEU A 20 -16.52 -4.64 3.34
N GLY A 21 -15.77 -4.79 4.43
CA GLY A 21 -16.24 -4.52 5.79
C GLY A 21 -16.65 -3.06 5.98
N LEU A 22 -15.90 -2.10 5.43
CA LEU A 22 -16.24 -0.68 5.46
C LEU A 22 -17.55 -0.40 4.72
N ILE A 23 -17.73 -0.97 3.51
CA ILE A 23 -18.94 -0.79 2.70
C ILE A 23 -20.14 -1.43 3.41
N ALA A 24 -20.00 -2.66 3.91
CA ALA A 24 -21.05 -3.35 4.66
C ALA A 24 -21.44 -2.56 5.92
N PHE A 25 -20.45 -2.01 6.63
CA PHE A 25 -20.67 -1.17 7.79
C PHE A 25 -21.36 0.16 7.44
N LEU A 26 -21.08 0.76 6.28
CA LEU A 26 -21.79 1.97 5.83
C LEU A 26 -23.24 1.71 5.42
N ILE A 27 -23.54 0.51 4.90
CA ILE A 27 -24.89 0.12 4.48
C ILE A 27 -25.75 -0.30 5.68
N VAL A 28 -25.18 -1.08 6.60
CA VAL A 28 -25.92 -1.70 7.72
C VAL A 28 -25.75 -0.92 9.03
N GLY A 29 -24.58 -0.31 9.22
CA GLY A 29 -24.21 0.39 10.44
C GLY A 29 -24.89 1.75 10.55
N ASP A 30 -25.83 1.85 11.47
CA ASP A 30 -26.38 3.14 11.87
C ASP A 30 -25.29 3.99 12.55
N LEU A 31 -24.82 5.03 11.87
CA LEU A 31 -23.81 5.96 12.40
C LEU A 31 -24.33 6.82 13.55
N SER A 32 -25.63 6.78 13.87
CA SER A 32 -26.20 7.52 15.00
C SER A 32 -25.70 6.99 16.35
N THR A 33 -25.42 5.68 16.45
CA THR A 33 -24.92 5.09 17.69
C THR A 33 -23.43 5.37 17.91
N THR A 34 -23.08 5.81 19.12
CA THR A 34 -21.69 6.08 19.52
C THR A 34 -20.79 4.85 19.36
N MET A 35 -21.28 3.64 19.63
CA MET A 35 -20.52 2.41 19.41
C MET A 35 -20.12 2.25 17.93
N ASN A 36 -21.04 2.49 17.01
CA ASN A 36 -20.77 2.38 15.59
C ASN A 36 -19.73 3.43 15.13
N LYS A 37 -19.78 4.65 15.66
CA LYS A 37 -18.75 5.67 15.38
C LYS A 37 -17.36 5.24 15.84
N VAL A 38 -17.25 4.61 17.02
CA VAL A 38 -15.97 4.11 17.55
C VAL A 38 -15.46 2.95 16.71
N ILE A 39 -16.31 1.99 16.36
CA ILE A 39 -15.96 0.85 15.51
C ILE A 39 -15.49 1.35 14.14
N LEU A 40 -16.21 2.30 13.53
CA LEU A 40 -15.82 2.91 12.27
C LEU A 40 -14.46 3.59 12.36
N GLY A 41 -14.23 4.39 13.40
CA GLY A 41 -12.95 5.06 13.64
C GLY A 41 -11.80 4.06 13.75
N LEU A 42 -11.98 2.98 14.52
CA LEU A 42 -11.00 1.91 14.63
C LEU A 42 -10.74 1.24 13.27
N PHE A 43 -11.80 0.99 12.50
CA PHE A 43 -11.71 0.39 11.17
C PHE A 43 -10.92 1.27 10.19
N VAL A 44 -11.21 2.57 10.18
CA VAL A 44 -10.50 3.55 9.34
C VAL A 44 -9.02 3.61 9.73
N VAL A 45 -8.70 3.61 11.02
CA VAL A 45 -7.30 3.60 11.50
C VAL A 45 -6.57 2.34 11.03
N LEU A 46 -7.21 1.16 11.09
CA LEU A 46 -6.63 -0.09 10.58
C LEU A 46 -6.38 -0.02 9.07
N ILE A 47 -7.35 0.48 8.30
CA ILE A 47 -7.21 0.67 6.84
C ILE A 47 -6.08 1.62 6.51
N VAL A 48 -6.00 2.78 7.16
CA VAL A 48 -4.94 3.77 6.93
C VAL A 48 -3.58 3.19 7.28
N ARG A 49 -3.46 2.45 8.39
CA ARG A 49 -2.22 1.80 8.81
C ARG A 49 -1.77 0.73 7.81
N GLU A 50 -2.68 -0.11 7.35
CA GLU A 50 -2.36 -1.16 6.36
C GLU A 50 -2.03 -0.53 5.00
N SER A 51 -2.75 0.51 4.61
CA SER A 51 -2.49 1.28 3.40
C SER A 51 -1.12 1.96 3.44
N MET A 52 -0.74 2.57 4.57
CA MET A 52 0.60 3.14 4.77
C MET A 52 1.68 2.08 4.69
N ARG A 53 1.48 0.91 5.30
CA ARG A 53 2.43 -0.21 5.22
C ARG A 53 2.60 -0.69 3.78
N TYR A 54 1.51 -0.78 3.03
CA TYR A 54 1.53 -1.11 1.61
C TYR A 54 2.26 -0.03 0.79
N TYR A 55 1.93 1.25 1.01
CA TYR A 55 2.56 2.39 0.33
C TYR A 55 4.07 2.45 0.60
N MET A 56 4.49 2.29 1.85
CA MET A 56 5.90 2.32 2.23
C MET A 56 6.68 1.14 1.62
N HIS A 57 6.04 -0.01 1.40
CA HIS A 57 6.67 -1.16 0.75
C HIS A 57 6.73 -1.03 -0.78
N TYR A 58 5.71 -0.43 -1.40
CA TYR A 58 5.59 -0.34 -2.87
C TYR A 58 6.13 0.96 -3.49
N ILE A 59 6.19 2.07 -2.74
CA ILE A 59 6.70 3.37 -3.24
C ILE A 59 8.13 3.67 -2.78
N LYS A 60 8.68 2.89 -1.84
CA LYS A 60 10.11 2.93 -1.51
C LYS A 60 10.95 1.84 -2.21
N PRO A 61 10.85 1.68 -3.55
CA PRO A 61 11.98 1.16 -4.33
C PRO A 61 12.59 2.16 -5.34
N ASN A 62 12.31 3.47 -5.29
CA ASN A 62 12.80 4.44 -6.29
C ASN A 62 13.91 5.40 -5.81
N LYS A 63 14.98 4.86 -5.22
CA LYS A 63 16.22 5.64 -5.00
C LYS A 63 17.50 5.05 -5.60
N ILE A 64 17.45 3.90 -6.29
CA ILE A 64 18.68 3.21 -6.74
C ILE A 64 18.75 3.06 -8.28
N VAL A 65 17.70 3.40 -9.04
CA VAL A 65 17.70 3.19 -10.50
C VAL A 65 18.15 4.44 -11.29
N ASN A 66 18.28 5.62 -10.65
CA ASN A 66 18.64 6.87 -11.34
C ASN A 66 20.13 7.25 -11.27
N GLU A 67 21.00 6.42 -10.69
CA GLU A 67 22.44 6.75 -10.54
C GLU A 67 23.36 6.02 -11.53
N GLU A 68 22.93 4.92 -12.16
CA GLU A 68 23.79 4.19 -13.12
C GLU A 68 23.62 4.65 -14.59
N THR A 69 22.53 5.34 -14.94
CA THR A 69 22.31 5.80 -16.33
C THR A 69 23.00 7.14 -16.66
N ALA A 70 23.57 7.84 -15.66
CA ALA A 70 24.25 9.12 -15.87
C ALA A 70 25.77 8.99 -16.15
N SER A 71 26.37 7.81 -15.93
CA SER A 71 27.82 7.59 -16.08
C SER A 71 28.24 7.02 -17.45
N ASP A 72 27.32 6.46 -18.24
CA ASP A 72 27.68 5.81 -19.52
C ASP A 72 27.56 6.73 -20.75
N GLU A 73 26.87 7.88 -20.67
CA GLU A 73 26.76 8.81 -21.80
C GLU A 73 27.91 9.82 -21.91
N ALA A 74 28.78 9.95 -20.90
CA ALA A 74 29.87 10.94 -20.91
C ALA A 74 31.17 10.48 -21.61
N SER A 75 31.30 9.21 -22.03
CA SER A 75 32.59 8.67 -22.50
C SER A 75 32.66 8.31 -24.01
N SER A 76 31.67 8.67 -24.84
CA SER A 76 31.69 8.28 -26.26
C SER A 76 31.34 9.38 -27.27
N THR A 77 31.61 10.64 -26.95
CA THR A 77 31.66 11.73 -27.94
C THR A 77 32.85 12.67 -27.72
N ASP A 78 34.06 12.15 -27.93
CA ASP A 78 35.11 12.96 -28.54
C ASP A 78 35.98 12.09 -29.44
N LYS A 79 35.62 12.11 -30.72
CA LYS A 79 36.42 11.57 -31.82
C LYS A 79 36.44 12.66 -32.89
N LYS A 80 37.37 13.60 -32.79
CA LYS A 80 37.94 14.24 -33.98
C LYS A 80 39.38 14.69 -33.77
#